data_AF-A0A3C0KUC5-F1
#
_entry.id   AF-A0A3C0KUC5-F1
#
_cell.length_a   1.000
_cell.length_b   1.000
_cell.length_c   1.000
_cell.angle_alpha   90.00
_cell.angle_beta   90.00
_cell.angle_gamma   90.00
#
_symmetry.space_group_name_H-M   'P 1'
#
loop_
_entity.id
_entity.type
_entity.pdbx_description
1 polymer ?
#
loop_
_entity_poly.entity_id
_entity_poly.type
_entity_poly.pdbx_seq_one_letter_code
_entity_poly.pdbx_strand_id
1 'polypeptide(L)'
;MKEKKARVEDALNATRAAVEEGIVPGGGVAYIRTLPALDKLKLEGDQQVGVNIVKKALEEPLKMIAANAGMEGSVVVEKVKEKKGSYGFNARTDQYEDMIAAGVIDPTKVTRFALQNAASVASLMLTTQCMIAEKPEEKGGGMPPMPGGGGGYPGMM
;
A
#
# COMPACT_ATOMS: atom_id res chain seq x y z
N MET A 1 17.18 -3.34 17.77
CA MET A 1 18.10 -4.05 16.84
C MET A 1 17.41 -4.44 15.54
N LYS A 2 16.28 -5.18 15.55
CA LYS A 2 15.57 -5.61 14.33
C LYS A 2 15.12 -4.45 13.42
N GLU A 3 14.54 -3.41 14.01
CA GLU A 3 13.97 -2.28 13.26
C GLU A 3 15.05 -1.39 12.58
N LYS A 4 16.19 -1.17 13.23
CA LYS A 4 17.36 -0.51 12.59
C LYS A 4 17.92 -1.32 11.42
N LYS A 5 17.96 -2.66 11.54
CA LYS A 5 18.41 -3.54 10.46
C LYS A 5 17.46 -3.48 9.26
N ALA A 6 16.16 -3.57 9.50
CA ALA A 6 15.13 -3.46 8.46
C ALA A 6 15.23 -2.11 7.72
N ARG A 7 15.41 -0.99 8.45
CA ARG A 7 15.61 0.34 7.82
C ARG A 7 16.81 0.39 6.87
N VAL A 8 17.91 -0.26 7.22
CA VAL A 8 19.11 -0.31 6.36
C VAL A 8 18.87 -1.17 5.12
N GLU A 9 18.20 -2.32 5.29
CA GLU A 9 17.83 -3.21 4.18
C GLU A 9 16.87 -2.49 3.21
N ASP A 10 15.87 -1.77 3.73
CA ASP A 10 14.94 -0.98 2.93
C ASP A 10 15.64 0.13 2.13
N ALA A 11 16.54 0.89 2.78
CA ALA A 11 17.31 1.93 2.10
C ALA A 11 18.22 1.37 1.00
N LEU A 12 18.88 0.23 1.25
CA LEU A 12 19.70 -0.45 0.24
C LEU A 12 18.87 -0.93 -0.95
N ASN A 13 17.69 -1.48 -0.71
CA ASN A 13 16.81 -1.95 -1.78
C ASN A 13 16.19 -0.78 -2.57
N ALA A 14 15.82 0.31 -1.91
CA ALA A 14 15.31 1.51 -2.55
C ALA A 14 16.35 2.14 -3.49
N THR A 15 17.60 2.26 -3.05
CA THR A 15 18.70 2.78 -3.87
C THR A 15 19.00 1.89 -5.07
N ARG A 16 19.02 0.55 -4.90
CA ARG A 16 19.15 -0.38 -6.03
C ARG A 16 18.02 -0.21 -7.05
N ALA A 17 16.77 -0.14 -6.59
CA ALA A 17 15.61 0.06 -7.45
C ALA A 17 15.65 1.40 -8.19
N ALA A 18 16.15 2.45 -7.54
CA ALA A 18 16.32 3.77 -8.13
C ALA A 18 17.41 3.79 -9.23
N VAL A 19 18.48 3.01 -9.06
CA VAL A 19 19.53 2.87 -10.08
C VAL A 19 19.02 2.11 -11.31
N GLU A 20 18.14 1.11 -11.12
CA GLU A 20 17.63 0.27 -12.22
C GLU A 20 16.64 1.00 -13.14
N GLU A 21 15.64 1.69 -12.59
CA GLU A 21 14.54 2.31 -13.36
C GLU A 21 14.41 3.83 -13.15
N GLY A 22 15.34 4.44 -12.43
CA GLY A 22 15.30 5.86 -12.10
C GLY A 22 14.36 6.19 -10.94
N ILE A 23 14.05 7.49 -10.82
CA ILE A 23 13.22 8.06 -9.75
C ILE A 23 12.08 8.91 -10.32
N VAL A 24 11.02 9.03 -9.54
CA VAL A 24 9.84 9.86 -9.82
C VAL A 24 9.51 10.73 -8.60
N PRO A 25 8.76 11.84 -8.77
CA PRO A 25 8.29 12.63 -7.63
C PRO A 25 7.39 11.77 -6.74
N GLY A 26 7.76 11.67 -5.46
CA GLY A 26 7.05 10.82 -4.51
C GLY A 26 5.77 11.44 -3.96
N GLY A 27 5.28 10.92 -2.84
CA GLY A 27 4.09 11.44 -2.16
C GLY A 27 2.80 11.28 -2.97
N GLY A 28 2.75 10.29 -3.87
CA GLY A 28 1.59 10.04 -4.74
C GLY A 28 1.50 10.97 -5.96
N VAL A 29 2.42 11.93 -6.12
CA VAL A 29 2.41 12.86 -7.27
C VAL A 29 2.61 12.12 -8.59
N ALA A 30 3.52 11.14 -8.63
CA ALA A 30 3.76 10.32 -9.82
C ALA A 30 2.47 9.72 -10.40
N TYR A 31 1.54 9.24 -9.55
CA TYR A 31 0.25 8.71 -9.98
C TYR A 31 -0.68 9.79 -10.55
N ILE A 32 -0.71 10.98 -9.94
CA ILE A 32 -1.49 12.10 -10.50
C ILE A 32 -0.99 12.50 -11.89
N ARG A 33 0.33 12.42 -12.13
CA ARG A 33 0.92 12.75 -13.43
C ARG A 33 0.61 11.75 -14.53
N THR A 34 0.11 10.55 -14.22
CA THR A 34 -0.31 9.58 -15.23
C THR A 34 -1.76 9.77 -15.68
N LEU A 35 -2.59 10.51 -14.93
CA LEU A 35 -4.02 10.73 -15.24
C LEU A 35 -4.26 11.24 -16.68
N PRO A 36 -3.48 12.19 -17.24
CA PRO A 36 -3.67 12.66 -18.61
C PRO A 36 -3.45 11.58 -19.68
N ALA A 37 -2.72 10.50 -19.36
CA ALA A 37 -2.59 9.36 -20.26
C ALA A 37 -3.88 8.53 -20.31
N LEU A 38 -4.57 8.41 -19.17
CA LEU A 38 -5.86 7.72 -19.08
C LEU A 38 -6.97 8.54 -19.75
N ASP A 39 -6.90 9.87 -19.70
CA ASP A 39 -7.87 10.76 -20.39
C ASP A 39 -7.88 10.59 -21.91
N LYS A 40 -6.79 10.07 -22.49
CA LYS A 40 -6.69 9.77 -23.93
C LYS A 40 -7.37 8.46 -24.31
N LEU A 41 -7.67 7.59 -23.35
CA LEU A 41 -8.37 6.35 -23.58
C LEU A 41 -9.87 6.63 -23.72
N LYS A 42 -10.40 6.44 -24.92
CA LYS A 42 -11.84 6.48 -25.21
C LYS A 42 -12.31 5.07 -25.50
N LEU A 43 -12.92 4.45 -24.52
CA LEU A 43 -13.44 3.08 -24.60
C LEU A 43 -14.97 3.10 -24.50
N GLU A 44 -15.60 1.98 -24.79
CA GLU A 44 -17.05 1.85 -24.79
C GLU A 44 -17.55 1.01 -23.61
N GLY A 45 -18.75 1.33 -23.12
CA GLY A 45 -19.43 0.57 -22.07
C GLY A 45 -18.60 0.38 -20.80
N ASP A 46 -18.54 -0.87 -20.32
CA ASP A 46 -17.91 -1.25 -19.06
C ASP A 46 -16.39 -0.97 -19.03
N GLN A 47 -15.73 -0.98 -20.19
CA GLN A 47 -14.30 -0.67 -20.24
C GLN A 47 -14.02 0.77 -19.84
N GLN A 48 -14.89 1.72 -20.23
CA GLN A 48 -14.75 3.12 -19.83
C GLN A 48 -15.00 3.30 -18.33
N VAL A 49 -15.91 2.52 -17.75
CA VAL A 49 -16.13 2.49 -16.30
C VAL A 49 -14.87 1.99 -15.59
N GLY A 50 -14.22 0.95 -16.10
CA GLY A 50 -12.93 0.46 -15.60
C GLY A 50 -11.84 1.53 -15.60
N VAL A 51 -11.70 2.28 -16.70
CA VAL A 51 -10.75 3.42 -16.76
C VAL A 51 -11.05 4.45 -15.69
N ASN A 52 -12.33 4.80 -15.48
CA ASN A 52 -12.73 5.76 -14.45
C ASN A 52 -12.42 5.27 -13.03
N ILE A 53 -12.56 3.98 -12.76
CA ILE A 53 -12.18 3.35 -11.48
C ILE A 53 -10.67 3.50 -11.25
N VAL A 54 -9.85 3.18 -12.26
CA VAL A 54 -8.39 3.30 -12.15
C VAL A 54 -7.97 4.76 -11.94
N LYS A 55 -8.58 5.71 -12.67
CA LYS A 55 -8.32 7.15 -12.47
C LYS A 55 -8.57 7.56 -11.01
N LYS A 56 -9.71 7.16 -10.45
CA LYS A 56 -10.04 7.45 -9.05
C LYS A 56 -9.02 6.81 -8.10
N ALA A 57 -8.68 5.54 -8.32
CA ALA A 57 -7.73 4.80 -7.48
C ALA A 57 -6.33 5.43 -7.47
N LEU A 58 -5.87 6.00 -8.58
CA LEU A 58 -4.58 6.68 -8.68
C LEU A 58 -4.49 7.97 -7.83
N GLU A 59 -5.62 8.57 -7.49
CA GLU A 59 -5.66 9.75 -6.62
C GLU A 59 -5.59 9.42 -5.13
N GLU A 60 -6.07 8.23 -4.75
CA GLU A 60 -6.24 7.83 -3.36
C GLU A 60 -4.93 7.84 -2.55
N PRO A 61 -3.75 7.44 -3.07
CA PRO A 61 -2.50 7.53 -2.32
C PRO A 61 -2.19 8.95 -1.81
N LEU A 62 -2.36 9.97 -2.66
CA LEU A 62 -2.14 11.36 -2.28
C LEU A 62 -3.21 11.85 -1.30
N LYS A 63 -4.48 11.46 -1.50
CA LYS A 63 -5.57 11.79 -0.56
C LYS A 63 -5.30 11.23 0.84
N MET A 64 -4.86 9.98 0.92
CA MET A 64 -4.55 9.32 2.19
C MET A 64 -3.37 9.99 2.89
N ILE A 65 -2.31 10.35 2.15
CA ILE A 65 -1.17 11.08 2.71
C ILE A 65 -1.60 12.43 3.26
N ALA A 66 -2.40 13.19 2.50
CA ALA A 66 -2.92 14.49 2.92
C ALA A 66 -3.85 14.37 4.15
N ALA A 67 -4.76 13.39 4.15
CA ALA A 67 -5.66 13.15 5.28
C ALA A 67 -4.90 12.78 6.56
N ASN A 68 -3.86 11.94 6.45
CA ASN A 68 -2.98 11.61 7.57
C ASN A 68 -2.19 12.83 8.10
N ALA A 69 -1.98 13.84 7.27
CA ALA A 69 -1.38 15.12 7.65
C ALA A 69 -2.41 16.14 8.20
N GLY A 70 -3.69 15.76 8.31
CA GLY A 70 -4.76 16.65 8.79
C GLY A 70 -5.36 17.58 7.73
N MET A 71 -5.01 17.38 6.46
CA MET A 71 -5.48 18.20 5.34
C MET A 71 -6.65 17.54 4.61
N GLU A 72 -7.48 18.34 3.94
CA GLU A 72 -8.56 17.82 3.11
C GLU A 72 -7.98 17.26 1.79
N GLY A 73 -8.00 15.94 1.65
CA GLY A 73 -7.29 15.24 0.58
C GLY A 73 -7.77 15.60 -0.82
N SER A 74 -9.06 15.90 -1.01
CA SER A 74 -9.61 16.25 -2.32
C SER A 74 -9.05 17.58 -2.82
N VAL A 75 -9.04 18.61 -1.96
CA VAL A 75 -8.46 19.94 -2.23
C VAL A 75 -6.96 19.82 -2.52
N VAL A 76 -6.24 18.98 -1.79
CA VAL A 76 -4.81 18.75 -2.06
C VAL A 76 -4.60 18.13 -3.44
N VAL A 77 -5.36 17.09 -3.80
CA VAL A 77 -5.28 16.45 -5.10
C VAL A 77 -5.58 17.43 -6.23
N GLU A 78 -6.66 18.21 -6.12
CA GLU A 78 -7.02 19.18 -7.16
C GLU A 78 -5.93 20.23 -7.37
N LYS A 79 -5.37 20.79 -6.28
CA LYS A 79 -4.23 21.73 -6.38
C LYS A 79 -3.00 21.10 -7.05
N VAL A 80 -2.72 19.83 -6.78
CA VAL A 80 -1.59 19.12 -7.40
C VAL A 80 -1.85 18.81 -8.88
N LYS A 81 -3.10 18.56 -9.28
CA LYS A 81 -3.50 18.34 -10.69
C LYS A 81 -3.35 19.59 -11.55
N GLU A 82 -3.60 20.78 -11.00
CA GLU A 82 -3.47 22.05 -11.72
C GLU A 82 -2.02 22.38 -12.12
N LYS A 83 -1.04 21.77 -11.46
CA LYS A 83 0.39 21.97 -11.70
C LYS A 83 1.00 20.80 -12.46
N LYS A 84 2.24 21.00 -12.93
CA LYS A 84 2.97 20.05 -13.78
C LYS A 84 4.29 19.63 -13.13
N GLY A 85 4.92 18.61 -13.70
CA GLY A 85 6.23 18.13 -13.26
C GLY A 85 6.21 17.59 -11.83
N SER A 86 7.25 17.92 -11.07
CA SER A 86 7.52 17.48 -9.70
C SER A 86 6.78 18.26 -8.62
N TYR A 87 5.96 19.26 -8.97
CA TYR A 87 5.19 20.02 -7.99
C TYR A 87 4.21 19.09 -7.24
N GLY A 88 4.22 19.14 -5.92
CA GLY A 88 3.42 18.28 -5.07
C GLY A 88 3.10 18.90 -3.72
N PHE A 89 2.45 18.11 -2.87
CA PHE A 89 2.21 18.46 -1.48
C PHE A 89 3.17 17.65 -0.58
N ASN A 90 4.04 18.35 0.14
CA ASN A 90 4.94 17.74 1.09
C ASN A 90 4.28 17.67 2.47
N ALA A 91 3.76 16.50 2.83
CA ALA A 91 3.12 16.26 4.11
C ALA A 91 4.06 16.39 5.33
N ARG A 92 5.39 16.39 5.14
CA ARG A 92 6.35 16.60 6.24
C ARG A 92 6.47 18.06 6.64
N THR A 93 6.33 18.97 5.68
CA THR A 93 6.49 20.43 5.88
C THR A 93 5.18 21.19 5.76
N ASP A 94 4.10 20.52 5.34
CA ASP A 94 2.78 21.10 5.05
C ASP A 94 2.84 22.21 3.99
N GLN A 95 3.72 22.03 3.00
CA GLN A 95 3.94 23.01 1.93
C GLN A 95 3.79 22.39 0.55
N TYR A 96 3.43 23.22 -0.42
CA TYR A 96 3.46 22.85 -1.82
C TYR A 96 4.78 23.28 -2.45
N GLU A 97 5.55 22.31 -2.92
CA GLU A 97 6.90 22.54 -3.41
C GLU A 97 7.29 21.51 -4.48
N ASP A 98 8.50 21.65 -5.00
CA ASP A 98 9.08 20.64 -5.87
C ASP A 98 9.50 19.43 -5.02
N MET A 99 8.81 18.30 -5.22
CA MET A 99 9.03 17.09 -4.42
C MET A 99 10.42 16.50 -4.62
N ILE A 100 11.00 16.63 -5.82
CA ILE A 100 12.34 16.11 -6.10
C ILE A 100 13.38 16.99 -5.39
N ALA A 101 13.25 18.31 -5.49
CA ALA A 101 14.13 19.26 -4.80
C ALA A 101 14.02 19.13 -3.26
N ALA A 102 12.82 18.84 -2.74
CA ALA A 102 12.57 18.58 -1.33
C ALA A 102 13.08 17.20 -0.84
N GLY A 103 13.58 16.35 -1.75
CA GLY A 103 14.07 15.01 -1.47
C GLY A 103 12.96 13.96 -1.23
N VAL A 104 11.72 14.27 -1.58
CA VAL A 104 10.59 13.35 -1.52
C VAL A 104 10.46 12.64 -2.88
N ILE A 105 11.25 11.58 -3.02
CA ILE A 105 11.40 10.81 -4.24
C ILE A 105 11.04 9.34 -4.01
N ASP A 106 10.43 8.73 -5.01
CA ASP A 106 10.17 7.29 -5.02
C ASP A 106 10.91 6.65 -6.21
N PRO A 107 11.50 5.45 -6.05
CA PRO A 107 12.00 4.70 -7.20
C PRO A 107 10.87 4.39 -8.19
N THR A 108 11.12 4.58 -9.49
CA THR A 108 10.12 4.32 -10.55
C THR A 108 9.58 2.89 -10.46
N LYS A 109 10.49 1.93 -10.23
CA LYS A 109 10.17 0.51 -10.08
C LYS A 109 9.14 0.29 -8.97
N VAL A 110 9.32 0.90 -7.81
CA VAL A 110 8.42 0.74 -6.66
C VAL A 110 7.03 1.24 -7.01
N THR A 111 6.94 2.44 -7.58
CA THR A 111 5.67 3.07 -7.97
C THR A 111 4.91 2.22 -9.00
N ARG A 112 5.62 1.70 -10.01
CA ARG A 112 5.07 0.84 -11.07
C ARG A 112 4.59 -0.50 -10.52
N PHE A 113 5.44 -1.20 -9.76
CA PHE A 113 5.10 -2.51 -9.21
C PHE A 113 3.95 -2.42 -8.20
N ALA A 114 3.89 -1.37 -7.38
CA ALA A 114 2.77 -1.16 -6.47
C ALA A 114 1.43 -1.11 -7.22
N LEU A 115 1.35 -0.36 -8.32
CA LEU A 115 0.15 -0.29 -9.14
C LEU A 115 -0.17 -1.61 -9.84
N GLN A 116 0.83 -2.27 -10.44
CA GLN A 116 0.64 -3.54 -11.14
C GLN A 116 0.15 -4.66 -10.20
N ASN A 117 0.75 -4.75 -9.02
CA ASN A 117 0.38 -5.75 -8.02
C ASN A 117 -1.02 -5.47 -7.45
N ALA A 118 -1.35 -4.19 -7.18
CA ALA A 118 -2.69 -3.80 -6.74
C ALA A 118 -3.75 -4.15 -7.79
N ALA A 119 -3.49 -3.85 -9.06
CA ALA A 119 -4.39 -4.19 -10.17
C ALA A 119 -4.54 -5.72 -10.34
N SER A 120 -3.46 -6.48 -10.16
CA SER A 120 -3.47 -7.95 -10.23
C SER A 120 -4.38 -8.56 -9.16
N VAL A 121 -4.20 -8.16 -7.89
CA VAL A 121 -5.03 -8.64 -6.78
C VAL A 121 -6.48 -8.19 -6.94
N ALA A 122 -6.73 -6.93 -7.32
CA ALA A 122 -8.08 -6.44 -7.54
C ALA A 122 -8.81 -7.23 -8.65
N SER A 123 -8.13 -7.51 -9.76
CA SER A 123 -8.69 -8.30 -10.85
C SER A 123 -9.01 -9.74 -10.44
N LEU A 124 -8.11 -10.36 -9.66
CA LEU A 124 -8.35 -11.69 -9.09
C LEU A 124 -9.59 -11.70 -8.19
N MET A 125 -9.71 -10.72 -7.29
CA MET A 125 -10.84 -10.63 -6.36
C MET A 125 -12.16 -10.36 -7.08
N LEU A 126 -12.19 -9.45 -8.06
CA LEU A 126 -13.40 -9.14 -8.82
C LEU A 126 -13.91 -10.30 -9.68
N THR A 127 -13.00 -11.16 -10.14
CA THR A 127 -13.35 -12.34 -10.96
C THR A 127 -13.62 -13.59 -10.13
N THR A 128 -13.33 -13.57 -8.83
CA THR A 128 -13.58 -14.70 -7.93
C THR A 128 -15.06 -14.80 -7.60
N GLN A 129 -15.70 -15.90 -8.04
CA GLN A 129 -17.13 -16.14 -7.81
C GLN A 129 -17.43 -16.94 -6.53
N CYS A 130 -16.45 -17.66 -5.99
CA CYS A 130 -16.62 -18.51 -4.81
C CYS A 130 -15.33 -18.58 -3.99
N MET A 131 -15.46 -18.59 -2.66
CA MET A 131 -14.37 -18.83 -1.72
C MET A 131 -14.79 -19.95 -0.78
N ILE A 132 -13.98 -21.00 -0.71
CA ILE A 132 -14.19 -22.12 0.22
C ILE A 132 -13.18 -21.95 1.35
N ALA A 133 -13.67 -21.96 2.59
CA ALA A 133 -12.85 -21.87 3.78
C ALA A 133 -13.14 -23.07 4.70
N GLU A 134 -12.10 -23.54 5.38
CA GLU A 134 -12.25 -24.55 6.42
C GLU A 134 -12.86 -23.92 7.69
N LYS A 135 -13.68 -24.70 8.39
CA LYS A 135 -14.23 -24.26 9.67
C LYS A 135 -13.08 -24.14 10.67
N PRO A 136 -12.99 -23.04 11.45
CA PRO A 136 -12.01 -22.93 12.52
C PRO A 136 -12.14 -24.14 13.46
N GLU A 137 -11.02 -24.82 13.74
CA GLU A 137 -11.00 -25.88 14.73
C GLU A 137 -11.39 -25.30 16.11
N GLU A 138 -12.34 -25.94 16.78
CA GLU A 138 -12.63 -25.63 18.18
C GLU A 138 -11.44 -26.05 19.03
N LYS A 139 -10.58 -25.10 19.38
CA LYS A 139 -9.59 -25.29 20.45
C LYS A 139 -10.33 -25.38 21.79
N GLY A 140 -10.85 -26.56 22.15
CA GLY A 140 -11.52 -26.72 23.44
C GLY A 140 -12.36 -27.97 23.66
N GLY A 141 -11.84 -29.17 23.37
CA GLY A 141 -12.30 -30.40 24.02
C GLY A 141 -11.27 -30.79 25.07
N GLY A 142 -11.61 -30.65 26.35
CA GLY A 142 -10.67 -30.84 27.46
C GLY A 142 -9.84 -32.11 27.35
N MET A 143 -8.53 -31.97 27.59
CA MET A 143 -7.75 -33.09 28.10
C MET A 143 -8.51 -33.61 29.33
N PRO A 144 -8.97 -34.88 29.35
CA PRO A 144 -9.72 -35.39 30.49
C PRO A 144 -8.88 -35.19 31.75
N PRO A 145 -9.47 -34.69 32.86
CA PRO A 145 -8.74 -34.58 34.11
C PRO A 145 -8.22 -35.97 34.47
N MET A 146 -6.89 -36.08 34.52
CA MET A 146 -6.22 -37.25 35.09
C MET A 146 -6.88 -37.56 36.43
N PRO A 147 -7.43 -38.77 36.65
CA PRO A 147 -8.07 -39.11 37.90
C PRO A 147 -7.09 -38.92 39.06
N GLY A 148 -7.39 -37.95 39.91
CA GLY A 148 -6.83 -37.90 41.25
C GLY A 148 -7.33 -39.11 42.03
N GLY A 149 -6.42 -40.04 42.30
CA GLY A 149 -6.60 -41.19 43.18
C GLY A 149 -5.32 -42.01 43.11
N GLY A 150 -4.62 -42.34 44.18
CA GLY A 150 -4.92 -42.35 45.60
C GLY A 150 -4.03 -43.46 46.19
N GLY A 151 -3.42 -43.20 47.35
CA GLY A 151 -2.55 -44.16 48.04
C GLY A 151 -1.10 -44.09 47.54
N GLY A 152 -0.08 -43.78 48.34
CA GLY A 152 0.15 -44.26 49.69
C GLY A 152 1.19 -45.37 49.63
N TYR A 153 2.48 -45.03 49.75
CA TYR A 153 3.31 -45.66 50.77
C TYR A 153 4.68 -44.95 50.98
N PRO A 154 5.18 -44.98 52.23
CA PRO A 154 6.32 -44.22 52.72
C PRO A 154 7.65 -44.96 52.53
N GLY A 155 8.71 -44.18 52.35
CA GLY A 155 10.07 -44.49 52.80
C GLY A 155 10.77 -45.71 52.19
N MET A 156 11.87 -45.47 51.48
CA MET A 156 13.14 -46.11 51.78
C MET A 156 14.29 -45.29 51.20
N MET A 157 15.41 -45.36 51.94
CA MET A 157 16.71 -44.71 51.78
C MET A 157 17.24 -44.56 50.36
#